data_AF-A0A9D1RHA2-F1
#
_entry.id   AF-A0A9D1RHA2-F1
#
_cell.length_a   1.000
_cell.length_b   1.000
_cell.length_c   1.000
_cell.angle_alpha   90.00
_cell.angle_beta   90.00
_cell.angle_gamma   90.00
#
_symmetry.space_group_name_H-M   'P 1'
#
loop_
_entity.id
_entity.type
_entity.pdbx_description
1 polymer ?
#
loop_
_entity_poly.entity_id
_entity_poly.type
_entity_poly.pdbx_seq_one_letter_code
_entity_poly.pdbx_strand_id
1 'polypeptide(L)'
;DTKTKWTLCTYGERIEKFINPDKNNQWDEREICLTGEFKALFESEKCYIDYSNKDADLKKAICQQNDKQFFEKMLHLFKLTLQMRNSKSGTETDFMLSPVSDGRGEFFDSREYNGKEGVQGKKLPENADANGAYNIARKGLLLIKKIKESEEPKLTITNREWMQFAQNK
;
A
#
# COMPACT_ATOMS: atom_id res chain seq x y z
N ASP A 1 -15.53 3.93 -15.70
CA ASP A 1 -14.18 4.51 -15.57
C ASP A 1 -13.41 3.92 -14.39
N THR A 2 -12.10 4.17 -14.33
CA THR A 2 -11.25 3.83 -13.18
C THR A 2 -11.28 4.94 -12.13
N LYS A 3 -11.23 4.59 -10.84
CA LYS A 3 -11.07 5.56 -9.75
C LYS A 3 -9.69 6.22 -9.82
N THR A 4 -9.69 7.56 -9.85
CA THR A 4 -8.48 8.39 -9.93
C THR A 4 -8.20 9.18 -8.65
N LYS A 5 -9.21 9.37 -7.79
CA LYS A 5 -9.08 10.07 -6.51
C LYS A 5 -8.91 9.06 -5.38
N TRP A 6 -7.79 9.10 -4.69
CA TRP A 6 -7.45 8.20 -3.58
C TRP A 6 -7.01 8.99 -2.36
N THR A 7 -7.41 8.50 -1.18
CA THR A 7 -6.91 8.99 0.10
C THR A 7 -6.00 7.90 0.67
N LEU A 8 -4.73 8.24 0.85
CA LEU A 8 -3.72 7.35 1.42
C LEU A 8 -3.55 7.69 2.90
N CYS A 9 -3.43 6.66 3.73
CA CYS A 9 -3.21 6.79 5.16
C CYS A 9 -1.96 6.01 5.57
N THR A 10 -1.25 6.51 6.58
CA THR A 10 -0.09 5.88 7.22
C THR A 10 -0.50 4.73 8.15
N TYR A 11 -1.52 3.96 7.75
CA TYR A 11 -2.13 2.90 8.56
C TYR A 11 -1.24 1.66 8.64
N GLY A 12 -1.05 1.18 9.87
CA GLY A 12 -0.26 0.02 10.23
C GLY A 12 1.24 0.19 9.96
N GLU A 13 2.01 -0.82 10.36
CA GLU A 13 3.46 -0.84 10.20
C GLU A 13 3.87 -1.41 8.84
N ARG A 14 5.11 -1.16 8.44
CA ARG A 14 5.73 -1.73 7.24
C ARG A 14 7.02 -2.44 7.60
N ILE A 15 7.49 -3.30 6.70
CA ILE A 15 8.84 -3.86 6.76
C ILE A 15 9.71 -3.07 5.78
N GLU A 16 10.64 -2.29 6.31
CA GLU A 16 11.63 -1.57 5.54
C GLU A 16 12.87 -2.45 5.34
N LYS A 17 13.28 -2.61 4.09
CA LYS A 17 14.58 -3.20 3.73
C LYS A 17 15.57 -2.07 3.45
N PHE A 18 16.71 -2.09 4.11
CA PHE A 18 17.71 -1.03 4.01
C PHE A 18 19.14 -1.60 4.02
N ILE A 19 20.10 -0.78 3.58
CA ILE A 19 21.52 -1.09 3.71
C ILE A 19 21.96 -0.65 5.09
N ASN A 20 22.47 -1.57 5.90
CA ASN A 20 22.88 -1.31 7.27
C ASN A 20 24.40 -1.03 7.34
N PRO A 21 24.84 0.21 7.61
CA PRO A 21 26.26 0.53 7.73
C PRO A 21 26.94 -0.22 8.88
N ASP A 22 26.23 -0.50 9.97
CA ASP A 22 26.75 -1.20 11.15
C ASP A 22 26.99 -2.69 10.89
N LYS A 23 26.35 -3.24 9.84
CA LYS A 23 26.54 -4.62 9.37
C LYS A 23 27.34 -4.67 8.06
N ASN A 24 28.38 -3.83 7.95
CA ASN A 24 29.25 -3.79 6.77
C ASN A 24 28.48 -3.60 5.45
N ASN A 25 27.50 -2.69 5.46
CA ASN A 25 26.61 -2.38 4.32
C ASN A 25 25.85 -3.60 3.76
N GLN A 26 25.56 -4.60 4.60
CA GLN A 26 24.67 -5.70 4.23
C GLN A 26 23.20 -5.26 4.27
N TRP A 27 22.36 -5.97 3.53
CA TRP A 27 20.92 -5.82 3.62
C TRP A 27 20.43 -6.19 5.02
N ASP A 28 19.58 -5.34 5.57
CA ASP A 28 18.90 -5.56 6.84
C ASP A 28 17.44 -5.14 6.71
N GLU A 29 16.64 -5.56 7.69
CA GLU A 29 15.19 -5.39 7.66
C GLU A 29 14.69 -4.93 9.03
N ARG A 30 13.78 -3.97 9.06
CA ARG A 30 13.15 -3.50 10.30
C ARG A 30 11.67 -3.19 10.12
N GLU A 31 10.92 -3.28 11.22
CA GLU A 31 9.56 -2.77 11.28
C GLU A 31 9.58 -1.25 11.46
N ILE A 32 8.65 -0.56 10.81
CA ILE A 32 8.56 0.91 10.83
C ILE A 32 7.10 1.34 11.01
N CYS A 33 6.87 2.16 12.04
CA CYS A 33 5.59 2.83 12.28
C CYS A 33 5.56 4.16 11.52
N LEU A 34 4.94 4.15 10.33
CA LEU A 34 4.93 5.30 9.42
C LEU A 34 4.36 6.57 10.06
N THR A 35 3.27 6.43 10.82
CA THR A 35 2.66 7.58 11.51
C THR A 35 3.64 8.22 12.50
N GLY A 36 4.38 7.41 13.25
CA GLY A 36 5.41 7.91 14.18
C GLY A 36 6.56 8.62 13.43
N GLU A 37 7.05 8.03 12.35
CA GLU A 37 8.16 8.61 11.57
C GLU A 37 7.79 9.92 10.86
N PHE A 38 6.57 10.05 10.33
CA PHE A 38 6.11 11.32 9.76
C PHE A 38 6.00 12.41 10.84
N LYS A 39 5.49 12.07 12.03
CA LYS A 39 5.43 13.01 13.16
C LYS A 39 6.82 13.46 13.58
N ALA A 40 7.75 12.51 13.76
CA ALA A 40 9.13 12.81 14.12
C ALA A 40 9.83 13.68 13.05
N LEU A 41 9.54 13.47 11.76
CA LEU A 41 10.05 14.30 10.68
C LEU A 41 9.56 15.76 10.80
N PHE A 42 8.27 15.93 11.10
CA PHE A 42 7.63 17.25 11.26
C PHE A 42 7.93 17.93 12.60
N GLU A 43 8.39 17.18 13.61
CA GLU A 43 8.82 17.73 14.91
C GLU A 43 10.31 18.07 14.94
N SER A 44 11.06 17.76 13.87
CA SER A 44 12.50 18.02 13.84
C SER A 44 12.81 19.51 13.95
N GLU A 45 13.85 19.85 14.73
CA GLU A 45 14.26 21.24 14.96
C GLU A 45 14.56 22.02 13.66
N LYS A 46 15.06 21.30 12.64
CA LYS A 46 15.39 21.88 11.34
C LYS A 46 14.18 22.10 10.44
N CYS A 47 13.10 21.38 10.67
CA CYS A 47 11.94 21.33 9.79
C CYS A 47 10.65 21.13 10.59
N TYR A 48 10.37 22.10 11.45
CA TYR A 48 9.14 22.10 12.23
C TYR A 48 7.93 22.38 11.35
N ILE A 49 6.94 21.48 11.38
CA ILE A 49 5.64 21.61 10.76
C ILE A 49 4.59 21.24 11.80
N ASP A 50 3.76 22.21 12.20
CA ASP A 50 2.64 21.95 13.10
C ASP A 50 1.54 21.16 12.37
N TYR A 51 1.55 19.85 12.57
CA TYR A 51 0.56 18.92 12.05
C TYR A 51 -0.64 18.70 12.99
N SER A 52 -0.63 19.29 14.18
CA SER A 52 -1.68 19.13 15.19
C SER A 52 -2.87 20.06 14.92
N ASN A 53 -2.61 21.21 14.30
CA ASN A 53 -3.63 22.16 13.89
C ASN A 53 -4.38 21.64 12.64
N LYS A 54 -5.68 21.36 12.81
CA LYS A 54 -6.55 20.83 11.74
C LYS A 54 -6.79 21.83 10.61
N ASP A 55 -6.61 23.12 10.86
CA ASP A 55 -6.79 24.19 9.88
C ASP A 55 -5.47 24.53 9.14
N ALA A 56 -4.35 23.89 9.52
CA ALA A 56 -3.06 24.14 8.90
C ALA A 56 -3.00 23.57 7.46
N ASP A 57 -2.50 24.38 6.53
CA ASP A 57 -2.16 23.92 5.19
C ASP A 57 -0.79 23.21 5.21
N LEU A 58 -0.80 21.93 5.55
CA LEU A 58 0.41 21.11 5.59
C LEU A 58 1.12 21.04 4.23
N LYS A 59 0.39 21.11 3.11
CA LYS A 59 1.01 21.08 1.79
C LYS A 59 1.86 22.32 1.58
N LYS A 60 1.32 23.50 1.91
CA LYS A 60 2.07 24.75 1.83
C LYS A 60 3.29 24.71 2.76
N ALA A 61 3.13 24.26 4.01
CA ALA A 61 4.24 24.18 4.96
C ALA A 61 5.36 23.22 4.49
N ILE A 62 4.99 22.09 3.89
CA ILE A 62 5.93 21.14 3.28
C ILE A 62 6.67 21.78 2.09
N CYS A 63 5.94 22.47 1.20
CA CYS A 63 6.53 23.10 0.03
C CYS A 63 7.45 24.29 0.35
N GLN A 64 7.37 24.84 1.56
CA GLN A 64 8.23 25.93 2.02
C GLN A 64 9.57 25.44 2.62
N GLN A 65 9.73 24.13 2.80
CA GLN A 65 10.98 23.57 3.27
C GLN A 65 12.05 23.61 2.17
N ASN A 66 13.30 23.76 2.57
CA ASN A 66 14.45 23.81 1.65
C ASN A 66 15.55 22.79 1.99
N ASP A 67 15.34 21.98 3.03
CA ASP A 67 16.31 20.98 3.44
C ASP A 67 16.20 19.72 2.57
N LYS A 68 17.34 19.30 2.00
CA LYS A 68 17.41 18.10 1.16
C LYS A 68 17.05 16.84 1.95
N GLN A 69 17.57 16.70 3.18
CA GLN A 69 17.40 15.48 3.98
C GLN A 69 15.93 15.30 4.38
N PHE A 70 15.22 16.40 4.64
CA PHE A 70 13.78 16.40 4.85
C PHE A 70 13.01 15.78 3.68
N PHE A 71 13.24 16.25 2.44
CA PHE A 71 12.53 15.73 1.28
C PHE A 71 12.92 14.28 0.95
N GLU A 72 14.20 13.92 1.11
CA GLU A 72 14.65 12.53 0.95
C GLU A 72 13.91 11.61 1.93
N LYS A 73 13.84 11.99 3.22
CA LYS A 73 13.13 11.19 4.22
C LYS A 73 11.62 11.18 3.98
N MET A 74 11.00 12.31 3.64
CA MET A 74 9.57 12.36 3.31
C MET A 74 9.21 11.45 2.15
N LEU A 75 9.93 11.53 1.03
CA LEU A 75 9.67 10.71 -0.15
C LEU A 75 9.89 9.23 0.13
N HIS A 76 10.88 8.90 0.95
CA HIS A 76 11.11 7.55 1.42
C HIS A 76 9.95 7.02 2.28
N LEU A 77 9.46 7.79 3.25
CA LEU A 77 8.28 7.42 4.04
C LEU A 77 7.02 7.30 3.17
N PHE A 78 6.87 8.15 2.16
CA PHE A 78 5.77 8.07 1.20
C PHE A 78 5.85 6.79 0.35
N LYS A 79 7.05 6.43 -0.13
CA LYS A 79 7.31 5.15 -0.82
C LYS A 79 6.89 3.96 0.04
N LEU A 80 7.26 3.96 1.32
CA LEU A 80 6.87 2.89 2.25
C LEU A 80 5.36 2.88 2.53
N THR A 81 4.70 4.04 2.53
CA THR A 81 3.22 4.11 2.63
C THR A 81 2.56 3.38 1.47
N LEU A 82 3.08 3.52 0.26
CA LEU A 82 2.59 2.84 -0.95
C LEU A 82 2.98 1.35 -1.02
N GLN A 83 3.91 0.89 -0.17
CA GLN A 83 4.37 -0.50 -0.14
C GLN A 83 3.30 -1.39 0.52
N MET A 84 2.53 -2.09 -0.32
CA MET A 84 1.49 -3.00 0.17
C MET A 84 2.04 -4.35 0.63
N ARG A 85 2.99 -4.94 -0.10
CA ARG A 85 3.60 -6.23 0.27
C ARG A 85 4.74 -6.00 1.25
N ASN A 86 4.73 -6.72 2.36
CA ASN A 86 5.73 -6.62 3.41
C ASN A 86 6.18 -8.04 3.78
N SER A 87 7.49 -8.30 3.66
CA SER A 87 8.03 -9.62 3.97
C SER A 87 9.39 -9.55 4.66
N LYS A 88 9.64 -10.51 5.53
CA LYS A 88 10.90 -10.63 6.29
C LYS A 88 11.64 -11.92 5.91
N SER A 89 12.88 -11.75 5.48
CA SER A 89 13.74 -12.83 5.00
C SER A 89 14.02 -13.85 6.10
N GLY A 90 13.95 -15.13 5.76
CA GLY A 90 14.16 -16.22 6.72
C GLY A 90 13.01 -16.45 7.71
N THR A 91 11.84 -15.86 7.47
CA THR A 91 10.62 -16.06 8.29
C THR A 91 9.40 -16.33 7.40
N GLU A 92 8.29 -16.71 8.01
CA GLU A 92 6.99 -16.84 7.33
C GLU A 92 6.23 -15.50 7.16
N THR A 93 6.86 -14.38 7.53
CA THR A 93 6.24 -13.07 7.43
C THR A 93 6.17 -12.65 5.96
N ASP A 94 4.98 -12.74 5.36
CA ASP A 94 4.64 -12.17 4.05
C ASP A 94 3.18 -11.73 4.03
N PHE A 95 2.93 -10.45 4.26
CA PHE A 95 1.57 -9.90 4.35
C PHE A 95 1.34 -8.76 3.37
N MET A 96 0.06 -8.56 3.06
CA MET A 96 -0.41 -7.45 2.25
C MET A 96 -1.21 -6.48 3.13
N LEU A 97 -0.82 -5.22 3.13
CA LEU A 97 -1.49 -4.15 3.87
C LEU A 97 -1.78 -2.95 2.97
N SER A 98 -3.06 -2.64 2.79
CA SER A 98 -3.49 -1.51 1.98
C SER A 98 -3.32 -0.19 2.74
N PRO A 99 -2.76 0.87 2.13
CA PRO A 99 -2.79 2.23 2.68
C PRO A 99 -4.11 2.96 2.39
N VAL A 100 -5.07 2.29 1.76
CA VAL A 100 -6.40 2.82 1.42
C VAL A 100 -7.47 1.99 2.10
N SER A 101 -8.42 2.66 2.74
CA SER A 101 -9.61 2.03 3.32
C SER A 101 -10.70 1.74 2.28
N ASP A 102 -11.53 0.75 2.57
CA ASP A 102 -12.75 0.49 1.80
C ASP A 102 -13.84 1.55 2.10
N GLY A 103 -15.01 1.40 1.48
CA GLY A 103 -16.13 2.34 1.66
C GLY A 103 -16.69 2.43 3.09
N ARG A 104 -16.23 1.59 4.01
CA ARG A 104 -16.61 1.60 5.43
C ARG A 104 -15.51 2.12 6.34
N GLY A 105 -14.35 2.48 5.78
CA GLY A 105 -13.20 2.92 6.57
C GLY A 105 -12.24 1.78 6.97
N GLU A 106 -12.51 0.54 6.56
CA GLU A 106 -11.68 -0.61 6.92
C GLU A 106 -10.49 -0.77 5.97
N PHE A 107 -9.29 -0.97 6.52
CA PHE A 107 -8.08 -1.22 5.73
C PHE A 107 -7.92 -2.73 5.50
N PHE A 108 -7.60 -3.11 4.27
CA PHE A 108 -7.27 -4.50 3.98
C PHE A 108 -5.91 -4.87 4.59
N ASP A 109 -5.92 -5.86 5.47
CA ASP A 109 -4.74 -6.51 6.04
C ASP A 109 -4.89 -8.02 5.90
N SER A 110 -3.99 -8.66 5.15
CA SER A 110 -4.12 -10.08 4.84
C SER A 110 -3.98 -10.98 6.07
N ARG A 111 -3.34 -10.49 7.14
CA ARG A 111 -3.15 -11.22 8.41
C ARG A 111 -4.48 -11.52 9.11
N GLU A 112 -5.49 -10.69 8.89
CA GLU A 112 -6.84 -10.89 9.42
C GLU A 112 -7.60 -12.05 8.76
N TYR A 113 -7.08 -12.58 7.65
CA TYR A 113 -7.73 -13.62 6.84
C TYR A 113 -6.97 -14.96 6.85
N ASN A 114 -5.85 -15.06 7.57
CA ASN A 114 -5.08 -16.29 7.70
C ASN A 114 -5.81 -17.29 8.63
N GLY A 115 -6.45 -18.31 8.04
CA GLY A 115 -7.12 -19.38 8.77
C GLY A 115 -8.50 -19.05 9.40
N LYS A 116 -9.10 -17.90 9.10
CA LYS A 116 -10.44 -17.52 9.56
C LYS A 116 -11.41 -17.43 8.38
N GLU A 117 -12.68 -17.80 8.58
CA GLU A 117 -13.73 -17.30 7.69
C GLU A 117 -13.69 -15.78 7.81
N GLY A 118 -13.19 -15.11 6.76
CA GLY A 118 -12.84 -13.70 6.80
C GLY A 118 -13.95 -12.82 7.37
N VAL A 119 -13.59 -11.63 7.84
CA VAL A 119 -14.54 -10.63 8.37
C VAL A 119 -15.74 -10.53 7.42
N GLN A 120 -16.91 -11.00 7.88
CA GLN A 120 -18.20 -11.06 7.17
C GLN A 120 -18.37 -12.16 6.10
N GLY A 121 -17.77 -13.34 6.28
CA GLY A 121 -18.00 -14.49 5.40
C GLY A 121 -17.38 -14.34 4.00
N LYS A 122 -16.56 -13.30 3.79
CA LYS A 122 -15.81 -13.09 2.56
C LYS A 122 -14.38 -13.60 2.74
N LYS A 123 -14.02 -14.64 1.98
CA LYS A 123 -12.65 -15.14 1.90
C LYS A 123 -11.82 -14.20 1.02
N LEU A 124 -11.10 -13.26 1.65
CA LEU A 124 -10.07 -12.46 0.98
C LEU A 124 -8.71 -13.16 1.09
N PRO A 125 -7.72 -12.81 0.25
CA PRO A 125 -6.41 -13.44 0.28
C PRO A 125 -5.67 -13.25 1.61
N GLU A 126 -5.07 -14.32 2.12
CA GLU A 126 -4.35 -14.36 3.40
C GLU A 126 -2.89 -13.85 3.32
N ASN A 127 -2.31 -13.84 2.12
CA ASN A 127 -0.95 -13.36 1.86
C ASN A 127 -0.81 -12.84 0.42
N ALA A 128 0.39 -12.40 0.07
CA ALA A 128 0.67 -11.81 -1.24
C ALA A 128 0.57 -12.82 -2.39
N ASP A 129 0.99 -14.07 -2.17
CA ASP A 129 0.95 -15.12 -3.18
C ASP A 129 -0.49 -15.57 -3.47
N ALA A 130 -1.31 -15.73 -2.42
CA ALA A 130 -2.75 -15.96 -2.54
C ALA A 130 -3.44 -14.79 -3.27
N ASN A 131 -3.03 -13.55 -3.02
CA ASN A 131 -3.53 -12.39 -3.77
C ASN A 131 -3.13 -12.44 -5.25
N GLY A 132 -1.95 -12.95 -5.57
CA GLY A 132 -1.52 -13.24 -6.94
C GLY A 132 -2.45 -14.23 -7.64
N ALA A 133 -2.64 -15.42 -7.05
CA ALA A 133 -3.52 -16.46 -7.59
C ALA A 133 -4.97 -15.98 -7.74
N TYR A 134 -5.50 -15.29 -6.71
CA TYR A 134 -6.83 -14.70 -6.73
C TYR A 134 -7.03 -13.74 -7.92
N ASN A 135 -6.07 -12.85 -8.17
CA ASN A 135 -6.18 -11.89 -9.27
C ASN A 135 -5.92 -12.51 -10.65
N ILE A 136 -5.14 -13.59 -10.74
CA ILE A 136 -5.04 -14.40 -11.97
C ILE A 136 -6.40 -15.02 -12.30
N ALA A 137 -7.07 -15.65 -11.34
CA ALA A 137 -8.39 -16.24 -11.54
C ALA A 137 -9.44 -15.17 -11.95
N ARG A 138 -9.41 -14.00 -11.30
CA ARG A 138 -10.27 -12.85 -11.66
C ARG A 138 -10.03 -12.33 -13.08
N LYS A 139 -8.80 -12.33 -13.57
CA LYS A 139 -8.52 -12.05 -14.98
C LYS A 139 -9.15 -13.10 -15.90
N GLY A 140 -9.13 -14.36 -15.52
CA GLY A 140 -9.88 -15.43 -16.21
C GLY A 140 -11.38 -15.16 -16.28
N LEU A 141 -12.00 -14.71 -15.18
CA LEU A 141 -13.41 -14.30 -15.17
C LEU A 141 -13.70 -13.16 -16.16
N LEU A 142 -12.80 -12.18 -16.26
CA LEU A 142 -12.91 -11.10 -17.23
C LEU A 142 -12.83 -11.62 -18.68
N LEU A 143 -11.97 -12.59 -18.97
CA LEU A 143 -11.91 -13.23 -20.29
C LEU A 143 -13.18 -14.01 -20.60
N ILE A 144 -13.72 -14.77 -19.65
CA ILE A 144 -15.00 -15.48 -19.82
C ILE A 144 -16.12 -14.50 -20.14
N LYS A 145 -16.16 -13.35 -19.46
CA LYS A 145 -17.13 -12.30 -19.76
C LYS A 145 -17.00 -11.81 -21.21
N LYS A 146 -15.78 -11.54 -21.69
CA LYS A 146 -15.54 -11.16 -23.10
C LYS A 146 -16.01 -12.22 -24.09
N ILE A 147 -15.77 -13.50 -23.80
CA ILE A 147 -16.21 -14.62 -24.65
C ILE A 147 -17.74 -14.69 -24.74
N LYS A 148 -18.45 -14.40 -23.66
CA LYS A 148 -19.91 -14.41 -23.64
C LYS A 148 -20.55 -13.22 -24.37
N GLU A 149 -19.83 -12.10 -24.48
CA GLU A 149 -20.33 -10.84 -25.02
C GLU A 149 -19.96 -10.61 -26.51
N SER A 150 -19.09 -11.44 -27.09
CA SER A 150 -18.63 -11.31 -28.48
C SER A 150 -18.39 -12.67 -29.12
N GLU A 151 -18.80 -12.84 -30.39
CA GLU A 151 -18.50 -14.04 -31.19
C GLU A 151 -17.01 -14.16 -31.53
N GLU A 152 -16.31 -13.03 -31.68
CA GLU A 152 -14.85 -12.96 -31.89
C GLU A 152 -14.17 -12.16 -30.75
N PRO A 153 -13.97 -12.75 -29.57
CA PRO A 153 -13.47 -12.04 -28.41
C PRO A 153 -11.95 -11.84 -28.48
N LYS A 154 -11.48 -10.61 -28.19
CA LYS A 154 -10.05 -10.35 -27.98
C LYS A 154 -9.61 -10.86 -26.59
N LEU A 155 -8.89 -11.98 -26.56
CA LEU A 155 -8.45 -12.65 -25.32
C LEU A 155 -7.22 -12.02 -24.63
N THR A 156 -7.09 -10.70 -24.73
CA THR A 156 -6.07 -9.93 -24.01
C THR A 156 -6.74 -9.00 -23.01
N ILE A 157 -6.05 -8.69 -21.92
CA ILE A 157 -6.53 -7.73 -20.92
C ILE A 157 -5.49 -6.63 -20.81
N THR A 158 -5.88 -5.41 -21.17
CA THR A 158 -5.08 -4.22 -20.95
C THR A 158 -5.07 -3.84 -19.47
N ASN A 159 -4.05 -3.10 -19.04
CA ASN A 159 -4.00 -2.58 -17.66
C ASN A 159 -5.22 -1.74 -17.30
N ARG A 160 -5.74 -0.94 -18.25
CA ARG A 160 -6.94 -0.12 -18.04
C ARG A 160 -8.17 -0.98 -17.79
N GLU A 161 -8.41 -2.01 -18.62
CA GLU A 161 -9.54 -2.93 -18.44
C GLU A 161 -9.44 -3.67 -17.11
N TRP A 162 -8.25 -4.16 -16.76
CA TRP A 162 -8.04 -4.80 -15.46
C TRP A 162 -8.35 -3.85 -14.31
N MET A 163 -7.86 -2.61 -14.34
CA MET A 163 -8.14 -1.63 -13.28
C MET A 163 -9.63 -1.32 -13.17
N GLN A 164 -10.35 -1.19 -14.29
CA GLN A 164 -11.81 -0.98 -14.29
C GLN A 164 -12.53 -2.17 -13.65
N PHE A 165 -12.17 -3.39 -14.05
CA PHE A 165 -12.76 -4.61 -13.50
C PHE A 165 -12.40 -4.84 -12.02
N ALA A 166 -11.16 -4.53 -11.63
CA ALA A 166 -10.68 -4.75 -10.27
C ALA A 166 -11.30 -3.77 -9.27
N GLN A 167 -11.54 -2.53 -9.70
CA GLN A 167 -12.08 -1.45 -8.86
C GLN A 167 -13.61 -1.44 -8.80
N ASN A 168 -14.28 -1.89 -9.84
CA ASN A 168 -15.74 -2.04 -9.85
C ASN A 168 -16.09 -3.36 -9.14
N LYS A 169 -16.86 -3.26 -8.05
CA LYS A 169 -17.39 -4.42 -7.32
C LYS A 169 -18.61 -4.99 -8.01
#